data_AF-D5XC79-F1
#
_entry.id   AF-D5XC79-F1
#
_cell.length_a   1.000
_cell.length_b   1.000
_cell.length_c   1.000
_cell.angle_alpha   90.00
_cell.angle_beta   90.00
_cell.angle_gamma   90.00
#
_symmetry.space_group_name_H-M   'P 1'
#
loop_
_entity.id
_entity.type
_entity.pdbx_description
1 polymer ?
#
loop_
_entity_poly.entity_id
_entity_poly.type
_entity_poly.pdbx_seq_one_letter_code
_entity_poly.pdbx_strand_id
1 'polypeptide(L)'
;MLLGEVISRAKNRFPDKTALIFKDRRWTYRELDEQINQVANGLKKLGIQKGDRVGLLMLNSPYFVIGYFAVVRLGAIVVPINVAFKGEEVKYLMNDSQASAMIVAPVFLPLVKQIRKELKNGWLHTGDVAYMDEEGYLFIVDRKKDLIIVGGLNVYPREIEEVIYTHPKVAEAAVVGVADALRGETVKAFIALKEGETATEREIIKYCQEKLANYKLPKEVQFMDALPKTSTGKILKRALKE
;
A
#
# COMPACT_ATOMS: atom_id res chain seq x y z
N MET A 1 6.05 -27.60 4.14
CA MET A 1 4.58 -27.79 4.04
C MET A 1 4.03 -26.61 3.26
N LEU A 2 3.24 -26.84 2.20
CA LEU A 2 2.65 -25.76 1.41
C LEU A 2 1.33 -25.30 2.03
N LEU A 3 1.07 -24.00 2.01
CA LEU A 3 -0.16 -23.42 2.57
C LEU A 3 -1.43 -24.00 1.93
N GLY A 4 -1.41 -24.25 0.61
CA GLY A 4 -2.54 -24.83 -0.13
C GLY A 4 -2.91 -26.26 0.29
N GLU A 5 -2.02 -26.99 0.97
CA GLU A 5 -2.25 -28.36 1.43
C GLU A 5 -2.82 -28.45 2.85
N VAL A 6 -2.75 -27.37 3.63
CA VAL A 6 -3.06 -27.39 5.08
C VAL A 6 -4.49 -27.90 5.34
N ILE A 7 -5.47 -27.43 4.56
CA ILE A 7 -6.87 -27.85 4.72
C ILE A 7 -7.09 -29.31 4.29
N SER A 8 -6.44 -29.76 3.20
CA SER A 8 -6.57 -31.15 2.74
C SER A 8 -5.98 -32.13 3.75
N ARG A 9 -4.83 -31.79 4.33
CA ARG A 9 -4.21 -32.57 5.43
C ARG A 9 -5.10 -32.61 6.67
N ALA A 10 -5.65 -31.46 7.06
CA ALA A 10 -6.56 -31.37 8.20
C ALA A 10 -7.83 -32.19 7.97
N LYS A 11 -8.43 -32.17 6.77
CA LYS A 11 -9.53 -33.06 6.39
C LYS A 11 -9.15 -34.53 6.55
N ASN A 12 -7.97 -34.95 6.06
CA ASN A 12 -7.59 -36.36 6.14
C ASN A 12 -7.43 -36.85 7.59
N ARG A 13 -7.07 -35.97 8.52
CA ARG A 13 -6.88 -36.31 9.94
C ARG A 13 -8.11 -36.08 10.81
N PHE A 14 -8.91 -35.07 10.48
CA PHE A 14 -10.02 -34.57 11.29
C PHE A 14 -11.23 -34.16 10.43
N PRO A 15 -11.77 -35.05 9.58
CA PRO A 15 -12.70 -34.67 8.52
C PRO A 15 -13.98 -34.02 9.08
N ASP A 16 -14.50 -34.54 10.18
CA ASP A 16 -15.80 -34.15 10.73
C ASP A 16 -15.66 -33.11 11.87
N LYS A 17 -14.43 -32.67 12.19
CA LYS A 17 -14.23 -31.57 13.14
C LYS A 17 -14.58 -30.24 12.50
N THR A 18 -15.14 -29.33 13.28
CA THR A 18 -15.44 -27.96 12.85
C THR A 18 -14.16 -27.21 12.49
N ALA A 19 -14.10 -26.71 11.26
CA ALA A 19 -13.01 -25.89 10.72
C ALA A 19 -13.34 -24.39 10.76
N LEU A 20 -14.61 -24.03 10.50
CA LEU A 20 -15.07 -22.64 10.46
C LEU A 20 -16.45 -22.52 11.10
N ILE A 21 -16.68 -21.41 11.78
CA ILE A 21 -18.00 -21.02 12.31
C ILE A 21 -18.32 -19.63 11.76
N PHE A 22 -19.51 -19.47 11.19
CA PHE A 22 -19.98 -18.19 10.72
C PHE A 22 -21.48 -18.06 10.97
N LYS A 23 -21.84 -17.09 11.82
CA LYS A 23 -23.18 -17.00 12.42
C LYS A 23 -23.54 -18.36 13.04
N ASP A 24 -24.72 -18.89 12.72
CA ASP A 24 -25.23 -20.13 13.30
C ASP A 24 -24.75 -21.39 12.57
N ARG A 25 -23.98 -21.23 11.48
CA ARG A 25 -23.50 -22.35 10.68
C ARG A 25 -22.07 -22.74 11.04
N ARG A 26 -21.88 -24.04 11.24
CA ARG A 26 -20.57 -24.68 11.40
C ARG A 26 -20.23 -25.43 10.12
N TRP A 27 -18.97 -25.38 9.74
CA TRP A 27 -18.41 -26.10 8.60
C TRP A 27 -17.35 -27.07 9.10
N THR A 28 -17.45 -28.32 8.69
CA THR A 28 -16.42 -29.33 8.94
C THR A 28 -15.21 -29.13 8.02
N TYR A 29 -14.06 -29.73 8.36
CA TYR A 29 -12.90 -29.73 7.44
C TYR A 29 -13.22 -30.41 6.11
N ARG A 30 -14.08 -31.43 6.10
CA ARG A 30 -14.57 -32.08 4.88
C ARG A 30 -15.32 -31.11 3.98
N GLU A 31 -16.37 -30.47 4.49
CA GLU A 31 -17.17 -29.52 3.72
C GLU A 31 -16.35 -28.34 3.22
N LEU A 32 -15.44 -27.83 4.06
CA LEU A 32 -14.56 -26.73 3.68
C LEU A 32 -13.62 -27.14 2.53
N ASP A 33 -12.98 -28.31 2.62
CA ASP A 33 -12.10 -28.81 1.57
C ASP A 33 -12.83 -29.05 0.26
N GLU A 34 -14.06 -29.58 0.31
CA GLU A 34 -14.91 -29.80 -0.86
C GLU A 34 -15.23 -28.47 -1.56
N GLN A 35 -15.63 -27.43 -0.82
CA GLN A 35 -15.88 -26.11 -1.40
C GLN A 35 -14.61 -25.49 -1.99
N ILE A 36 -13.48 -25.57 -1.30
CA ILE A 36 -12.19 -25.07 -1.80
C ILE A 36 -11.83 -25.79 -3.11
N ASN A 37 -12.01 -27.11 -3.18
CA ASN A 37 -11.75 -27.89 -4.40
C ASN A 37 -12.67 -27.47 -5.55
N GLN A 38 -13.96 -27.22 -5.28
CA GLN A 38 -14.90 -26.75 -6.30
C GLN A 38 -14.47 -25.40 -6.88
N VAL A 39 -14.12 -24.44 -6.03
CA VAL A 39 -13.68 -23.11 -6.48
C VAL A 39 -12.33 -23.19 -7.21
N ALA A 40 -11.37 -23.98 -6.70
CA ALA A 40 -10.08 -24.17 -7.36
C ALA A 40 -10.23 -24.78 -8.76
N ASN A 41 -11.07 -25.80 -8.92
CA ASN A 41 -11.38 -26.37 -10.24
C ASN A 41 -12.08 -25.37 -11.16
N GLY A 42 -12.94 -24.51 -10.63
CA GLY A 42 -13.55 -23.41 -11.38
C GLY A 42 -12.51 -22.41 -11.90
N LEU A 43 -11.61 -21.94 -11.03
CA LEU A 43 -10.51 -21.04 -11.41
C LEU A 43 -9.58 -21.67 -12.46
N LYS A 44 -9.24 -22.96 -12.31
CA LYS A 44 -8.44 -23.70 -13.29
C LYS A 44 -9.12 -23.76 -14.66
N LYS A 45 -10.44 -23.99 -14.71
CA LYS A 45 -11.22 -23.97 -15.97
C LYS A 45 -11.26 -22.58 -16.62
N LEU A 46 -11.15 -21.52 -15.83
CA LEU A 46 -11.02 -20.14 -16.31
C LEU A 46 -9.59 -19.79 -16.78
N GLY A 47 -8.67 -20.75 -16.73
CA GLY A 47 -7.30 -20.58 -17.21
C GLY A 47 -6.30 -20.13 -16.14
N ILE A 48 -6.69 -20.08 -14.86
CA ILE A 48 -5.76 -19.72 -13.78
C ILE A 48 -4.73 -20.85 -13.57
N GLN A 49 -3.46 -20.47 -13.59
CA GLN A 49 -2.31 -21.34 -13.44
C GLN A 49 -1.45 -20.96 -12.24
N LYS A 50 -0.46 -21.81 -11.94
CA LYS A 50 0.52 -21.53 -10.89
C LYS A 50 1.26 -20.22 -11.20
N GLY A 51 1.36 -19.34 -10.22
CA GLY A 51 2.00 -18.02 -10.35
C GLY A 51 1.08 -16.89 -10.81
N ASP A 52 -0.13 -17.20 -11.31
CA ASP A 52 -1.13 -16.18 -11.62
C ASP A 52 -1.62 -15.48 -10.34
N ARG A 53 -2.08 -14.25 -10.49
CA ARG A 53 -2.60 -13.44 -9.38
C ARG A 53 -4.11 -13.30 -9.50
N VAL A 54 -4.80 -13.54 -8.39
CA VAL A 54 -6.26 -13.48 -8.33
C VAL A 54 -6.68 -12.49 -7.25
N GLY A 55 -7.37 -11.42 -7.67
CA GLY A 55 -7.97 -10.44 -6.76
C GLY A 55 -9.07 -11.07 -5.91
N LEU A 56 -9.10 -10.74 -4.62
CA LEU A 56 -10.13 -11.20 -3.69
C LEU A 56 -10.78 -9.99 -3.01
N LEU A 57 -11.93 -9.55 -3.55
CA LEU A 57 -12.76 -8.47 -3.03
C LEU A 57 -14.00 -9.08 -2.37
N MET A 58 -13.87 -9.47 -1.11
CA MET A 58 -14.87 -10.26 -0.40
C MET A 58 -15.02 -9.76 1.05
N LEU A 59 -16.25 -9.78 1.58
CA LEU A 59 -16.52 -9.51 2.99
C LEU A 59 -15.98 -10.65 3.88
N ASN A 60 -15.76 -10.35 5.16
CA ASN A 60 -15.45 -11.35 6.19
C ASN A 60 -16.57 -12.40 6.26
N SER A 61 -16.32 -13.55 5.64
CA SER A 61 -17.29 -14.63 5.43
C SER A 61 -16.55 -15.94 5.13
N PRO A 62 -17.21 -17.11 5.22
CA PRO A 62 -16.61 -18.39 4.84
C PRO A 62 -16.08 -18.38 3.39
N TYR A 63 -16.74 -17.62 2.51
CA TYR A 63 -16.35 -17.50 1.10
C TYR A 63 -15.02 -16.78 0.90
N PHE A 64 -14.61 -15.89 1.82
CA PHE A 64 -13.26 -15.32 1.81
C PHE A 64 -12.22 -16.43 2.02
N VAL A 65 -12.42 -17.28 3.03
CA VAL A 65 -11.52 -18.40 3.35
C VAL A 65 -11.50 -19.41 2.19
N ILE A 66 -12.68 -19.78 1.66
CA ILE A 66 -12.80 -20.68 0.53
C ILE A 66 -12.06 -20.13 -0.70
N GLY A 67 -12.31 -18.87 -1.07
CA GLY A 67 -11.67 -18.23 -2.22
C GLY A 67 -10.15 -18.12 -2.07
N TYR A 68 -9.68 -17.70 -0.89
CA TYR A 68 -8.26 -17.60 -0.57
C TYR A 68 -7.56 -18.95 -0.74
N PHE A 69 -8.07 -20.00 -0.08
CA PHE A 69 -7.47 -21.33 -0.13
C PHE A 69 -7.61 -21.99 -1.50
N ALA A 70 -8.64 -21.65 -2.29
CA ALA A 70 -8.77 -22.15 -3.66
C ALA A 70 -7.67 -21.62 -4.58
N VAL A 71 -7.35 -20.33 -4.47
CA VAL A 71 -6.27 -19.69 -5.23
C VAL A 71 -4.92 -20.28 -4.83
N VAL A 72 -4.59 -20.34 -3.53
CA VAL A 72 -3.28 -20.87 -3.10
C VAL A 72 -3.15 -22.38 -3.35
N ARG A 73 -4.26 -23.13 -3.42
CA ARG A 73 -4.26 -24.55 -3.80
C ARG A 73 -3.86 -24.79 -5.25
N LEU A 74 -4.13 -23.84 -6.14
CA LEU A 74 -3.63 -23.87 -7.52
C LEU A 74 -2.15 -23.44 -7.63
N GLY A 75 -1.54 -23.00 -6.53
CA GLY A 75 -0.24 -22.34 -6.54
C GLY A 75 -0.30 -20.93 -7.17
N ALA A 76 -1.50 -20.35 -7.28
CA ALA A 76 -1.71 -18.96 -7.63
C ALA A 76 -1.58 -18.07 -6.37
N ILE A 77 -1.47 -16.77 -6.59
CA ILE A 77 -1.21 -15.76 -5.56
C ILE A 77 -2.50 -14.97 -5.31
N VAL A 78 -2.91 -14.86 -4.04
CA VAL A 78 -4.08 -14.06 -3.66
C VAL A 78 -3.68 -12.60 -3.54
N VAL A 79 -4.46 -11.72 -4.15
CA VAL A 79 -4.38 -10.26 -3.97
C VAL A 79 -5.58 -9.82 -3.14
N PRO A 80 -5.47 -9.74 -1.81
CA PRO A 80 -6.59 -9.33 -0.97
C PRO A 80 -6.89 -7.84 -1.15
N ILE A 81 -8.15 -7.50 -1.41
CA ILE A 81 -8.58 -6.13 -1.68
C ILE A 81 -9.48 -5.66 -0.53
N ASN A 82 -9.12 -4.51 0.05
CA ASN A 82 -9.91 -3.91 1.11
C ASN A 82 -11.29 -3.47 0.57
N VAL A 83 -12.36 -3.91 1.22
CA VAL A 83 -13.75 -3.59 0.86
C VAL A 83 -14.10 -2.10 0.98
N ALA A 84 -13.29 -1.31 1.68
CA ALA A 84 -13.45 0.13 1.79
C ALA A 84 -13.01 0.89 0.51
N PHE A 85 -12.20 0.24 -0.34
CA PHE A 85 -11.61 0.87 -1.52
C PHE A 85 -12.66 1.19 -2.60
N LYS A 86 -12.48 2.33 -3.24
CA LYS A 86 -13.30 2.83 -4.35
C LYS A 86 -12.72 2.40 -5.69
N GLY A 87 -13.44 2.72 -6.78
CA GLY A 87 -13.15 2.19 -8.12
C GLY A 87 -11.70 2.39 -8.54
N GLU A 88 -11.18 3.60 -8.35
CA GLU A 88 -9.79 3.92 -8.71
C GLU A 88 -8.75 3.11 -7.92
N GLU A 89 -8.97 2.87 -6.63
CA GLU A 89 -8.06 2.11 -5.76
C GLU A 89 -8.10 0.61 -6.09
N VAL A 90 -9.30 0.06 -6.34
CA VAL A 90 -9.47 -1.33 -6.79
C VAL A 90 -8.85 -1.52 -8.17
N LYS A 91 -9.05 -0.56 -9.08
CA LYS A 91 -8.44 -0.55 -10.41
C LYS A 91 -6.92 -0.53 -10.31
N TYR A 92 -6.37 0.35 -9.48
CA TYR A 92 -4.94 0.42 -9.21
C TYR A 92 -4.38 -0.93 -8.75
N LEU A 93 -4.96 -1.54 -7.71
CA LEU A 93 -4.46 -2.83 -7.18
C LEU A 93 -4.52 -3.96 -8.20
N MET A 94 -5.60 -4.04 -8.97
CA MET A 94 -5.77 -5.09 -9.98
C MET A 94 -4.73 -4.95 -11.10
N ASN A 95 -4.43 -3.72 -11.50
CA ASN A 95 -3.42 -3.45 -12.52
C ASN A 95 -1.99 -3.67 -11.98
N ASP A 96 -1.69 -3.18 -10.77
CA ASP A 96 -0.37 -3.28 -10.12
C ASP A 96 0.04 -4.73 -9.93
N SER A 97 -0.89 -5.50 -9.35
CA SER A 97 -0.72 -6.93 -9.14
C SER A 97 -0.83 -7.73 -10.44
N GLN A 98 -1.14 -7.15 -11.60
CA GLN A 98 -1.35 -7.88 -12.84
C GLN A 98 -2.25 -9.10 -12.65
N ALA A 99 -3.32 -8.93 -11.88
CA ALA A 99 -4.21 -10.03 -11.53
C ALA A 99 -5.06 -10.42 -12.74
N SER A 100 -5.01 -11.70 -13.12
CA SER A 100 -5.68 -12.24 -14.31
C SER A 100 -7.15 -12.55 -14.07
N ALA A 101 -7.58 -12.64 -12.81
CA ALA A 101 -8.98 -12.78 -12.42
C ALA A 101 -9.27 -12.12 -11.08
N MET A 102 -10.57 -12.00 -10.76
CA MET A 102 -11.02 -11.53 -9.46
C MET A 102 -12.22 -12.34 -8.96
N ILE A 103 -12.20 -12.70 -7.69
CA ILE A 103 -13.34 -13.26 -6.95
C ILE A 103 -13.96 -12.11 -6.14
N VAL A 104 -15.26 -11.88 -6.35
CA VAL A 104 -15.95 -10.67 -5.88
C VAL A 104 -17.24 -11.04 -5.16
N ALA A 105 -17.50 -10.45 -3.99
CA ALA A 105 -18.82 -10.56 -3.35
C ALA A 105 -19.89 -9.84 -4.21
N PRO A 106 -21.11 -10.37 -4.35
CA PRO A 106 -22.14 -9.79 -5.23
C PRO A 106 -22.40 -8.29 -5.02
N VAL A 107 -22.31 -7.80 -3.79
CA VAL A 107 -22.47 -6.39 -3.42
C VAL A 107 -21.47 -5.45 -4.12
N PHE A 108 -20.28 -5.94 -4.49
CA PHE A 108 -19.24 -5.15 -5.17
C PHE A 108 -19.27 -5.30 -6.71
N LEU A 109 -20.18 -6.11 -7.27
CA LEU A 109 -20.29 -6.25 -8.73
C LEU A 109 -20.55 -4.92 -9.47
N PRO A 110 -21.36 -3.97 -8.97
CA PRO A 110 -21.52 -2.66 -9.63
C PRO A 110 -20.19 -1.91 -9.77
N LEU A 111 -19.38 -1.89 -8.70
CA LEU A 111 -18.06 -1.28 -8.67
C LEU A 111 -17.13 -1.92 -9.71
N VAL A 112 -17.08 -3.26 -9.72
CA VAL A 112 -16.21 -4.00 -10.64
C VAL A 112 -16.64 -3.80 -12.10
N LYS A 113 -17.94 -3.77 -12.37
CA LYS A 113 -18.48 -3.50 -13.72
C LYS A 113 -18.08 -2.10 -14.22
N GLN A 114 -18.06 -1.11 -13.33
CA GLN A 114 -17.64 0.26 -13.67
C GLN A 114 -16.18 0.29 -14.16
N ILE A 115 -15.27 -0.34 -13.43
CA ILE A 115 -13.84 -0.26 -13.72
C ILE A 115 -13.35 -1.28 -14.75
N ARG A 116 -14.15 -2.31 -15.08
CA ARG A 116 -13.76 -3.43 -15.96
C ARG A 116 -13.26 -2.98 -17.34
N LYS A 117 -13.81 -1.90 -17.89
CA LYS A 117 -13.43 -1.36 -19.21
C LYS A 117 -12.08 -0.65 -19.22
N GLU A 118 -11.55 -0.34 -18.03
CA GLU A 118 -10.34 0.48 -17.84
C GLU A 118 -9.12 -0.35 -17.39
N LEU A 119 -9.29 -1.66 -17.18
CA LEU A 119 -8.18 -2.59 -16.90
C LEU A 119 -7.45 -2.90 -18.22
N LYS A 120 -6.12 -2.70 -18.30
CA LYS A 120 -5.33 -2.81 -19.54
C LYS A 120 -3.98 -3.53 -19.36
N ASN A 121 -3.56 -4.22 -20.43
CA ASN A 121 -2.31 -4.95 -20.67
C ASN A 121 -0.99 -4.30 -20.19
N GLY A 122 -0.70 -4.33 -18.89
CA GLY A 122 0.64 -4.71 -18.43
C GLY A 122 1.66 -3.64 -18.03
N TRP A 123 1.32 -2.36 -17.89
CA TRP A 123 2.18 -1.43 -17.12
C TRP A 123 1.35 -0.46 -16.28
N LEU A 124 1.67 -0.39 -14.99
CA LEU A 124 1.14 0.59 -14.06
C LEU A 124 2.30 1.35 -13.42
N HIS A 125 2.17 2.67 -13.43
CA HIS A 125 3.05 3.58 -12.71
C HIS A 125 2.54 3.67 -11.26
N THR A 126 3.26 3.05 -10.33
CA THR A 126 2.97 3.10 -8.88
C THR A 126 2.81 4.53 -8.37
N GLY A 127 3.47 5.47 -9.05
CA GLY A 127 3.66 6.81 -8.54
C GLY A 127 4.62 6.81 -7.37
N ASP A 128 5.27 5.70 -7.06
CA ASP A 128 6.41 5.62 -6.17
C ASP A 128 7.68 5.78 -7.03
N VAL A 129 8.63 6.53 -6.52
CA VAL A 129 9.96 6.70 -7.09
C VAL A 129 10.84 5.70 -6.36
N ALA A 130 11.55 4.86 -7.11
CA ALA A 130 12.42 3.84 -6.55
C ALA A 130 13.67 3.67 -7.39
N TYR A 131 14.74 3.17 -6.78
CA TYR A 131 15.91 2.65 -7.48
C TYR A 131 16.19 1.22 -7.02
N MET A 132 16.86 0.44 -7.86
CA MET A 132 17.30 -0.92 -7.54
C MET A 132 18.82 -0.92 -7.51
N ASP A 133 19.42 -1.52 -6.48
CA ASP A 133 20.88 -1.62 -6.37
C ASP A 133 21.46 -2.79 -7.20
N GLU A 134 22.79 -2.92 -7.16
CA GLU A 134 23.53 -3.97 -7.90
C GLU A 134 23.25 -5.39 -7.38
N GLU A 135 22.77 -5.53 -6.15
CA GLU A 135 22.38 -6.80 -5.54
C GLU A 135 20.91 -7.17 -5.80
N GLY A 136 20.14 -6.28 -6.45
CA GLY A 136 18.76 -6.49 -6.83
C GLY A 136 17.74 -6.10 -5.76
N TYR A 137 18.14 -5.35 -4.73
CA TYR A 137 17.23 -4.80 -3.73
C TYR A 137 16.57 -3.52 -4.26
N LEU A 138 15.23 -3.44 -4.13
CA LEU A 138 14.43 -2.29 -4.53
C LEU A 138 14.22 -1.33 -3.36
N PHE A 139 14.64 -0.07 -3.51
CA PHE A 139 14.47 1.00 -2.52
C PHE A 139 13.42 2.00 -2.98
N ILE A 140 12.31 2.10 -2.25
CA ILE A 140 11.27 3.12 -2.49
C ILE A 140 11.70 4.43 -1.82
N VAL A 141 12.01 5.44 -2.64
CA VAL A 141 12.57 6.72 -2.19
C VAL A 141 11.55 7.84 -2.08
N ASP A 142 10.45 7.86 -2.83
CA ASP A 142 9.39 8.88 -2.66
C ASP A 142 8.10 8.54 -3.41
N ARG A 143 7.14 9.46 -3.46
CA ARG A 143 5.98 9.45 -4.36
C ARG A 143 6.02 10.60 -5.36
N LYS A 144 5.80 10.28 -6.63
CA LYS A 144 5.64 11.20 -7.76
C LYS A 144 4.59 12.30 -7.52
N LYS A 145 3.54 12.06 -6.72
CA LYS A 145 2.55 13.09 -6.37
C LYS A 145 3.05 14.08 -5.30
N ASP A 146 4.07 13.69 -4.53
CA ASP A 146 4.67 14.50 -3.49
C ASP A 146 5.94 15.22 -4.00
N LEU A 147 6.38 14.93 -5.23
CA LEU A 147 7.51 15.59 -5.90
C LEU A 147 7.34 17.12 -5.90
N ILE A 148 8.38 17.82 -5.43
CA ILE A 148 8.48 19.28 -5.48
C ILE A 148 9.33 19.67 -6.68
N ILE A 149 8.89 20.64 -7.47
CA ILE A 149 9.64 21.15 -8.63
C ILE A 149 10.17 22.55 -8.31
N VAL A 150 11.44 22.64 -7.93
CA VAL A 150 12.09 23.91 -7.55
C VAL A 150 12.90 24.45 -8.71
N GLY A 151 12.36 25.41 -9.46
CA GLY A 151 13.05 26.02 -10.60
C GLY A 151 13.41 25.02 -11.69
N GLY A 152 12.54 24.04 -11.94
CA GLY A 152 12.73 22.96 -12.92
C GLY A 152 13.53 21.75 -12.40
N LEU A 153 13.98 21.76 -11.14
CA LEU A 153 14.69 20.64 -10.52
C LEU A 153 13.75 19.81 -9.65
N ASN A 154 13.87 18.48 -9.77
CA ASN A 154 13.13 17.52 -8.96
C ASN A 154 13.70 17.47 -7.53
N VAL A 155 12.85 17.72 -6.55
CA VAL A 155 13.18 17.65 -5.13
C VAL A 155 12.21 16.66 -4.46
N TYR A 156 12.78 15.59 -3.91
CA TYR A 156 12.05 14.52 -3.24
C TYR A 156 11.92 14.88 -1.75
N PRO A 157 10.71 15.17 -1.23
CA PRO A 157 10.52 15.51 0.18
C PRO A 157 11.16 14.52 1.15
N ARG A 158 11.09 13.22 0.85
CA ARG A 158 11.55 12.18 1.77
C ARG A 158 13.05 12.24 2.02
N GLU A 159 13.85 12.63 1.02
CA GLU A 159 15.30 12.83 1.18
C GLU A 159 15.59 13.92 2.22
N ILE A 160 14.80 14.99 2.20
CA ILE A 160 14.94 16.11 3.13
C ILE A 160 14.42 15.71 4.52
N GLU A 161 13.29 14.99 4.59
CA GLU A 161 12.73 14.45 5.83
C GLU A 161 13.71 13.52 6.54
N GLU A 162 14.37 12.62 5.81
CA GLU A 162 15.36 11.70 6.36
C GLU A 162 16.56 12.46 6.94
N VAL A 163 17.03 13.51 6.26
CA VAL A 163 18.07 14.40 6.81
C VAL A 163 17.58 15.11 8.07
N ILE A 164 16.41 15.74 8.05
CA ILE A 164 15.85 16.46 9.21
C ILE A 164 15.64 15.50 10.40
N TYR A 165 15.19 14.27 10.15
CA TYR A 165 14.95 13.25 11.17
C TYR A 165 16.24 12.81 11.89
N THR A 166 17.41 12.95 11.25
CA THR A 166 18.70 12.69 11.92
C THR A 166 19.11 13.80 12.92
N HIS A 167 18.42 14.95 12.92
CA HIS A 167 18.71 16.02 13.86
C HIS A 167 18.34 15.59 15.30
N PRO A 168 19.21 15.76 16.30
CA PRO A 168 19.02 15.19 17.63
C PRO A 168 17.75 15.69 18.34
N LYS A 169 17.31 16.91 18.02
CA LYS A 169 16.13 17.55 18.63
C LYS A 169 14.80 17.25 17.94
N VAL A 170 14.81 16.66 16.74
CA VAL A 170 13.60 16.45 15.95
C VAL A 170 12.93 15.13 16.35
N ALA A 171 11.61 15.17 16.55
CA ALA A 171 10.78 13.98 16.77
C ALA A 171 10.08 13.54 15.49
N GLU A 172 9.47 14.46 14.76
CA GLU A 172 8.81 14.21 13.48
C GLU A 172 9.07 15.35 12.51
N ALA A 173 9.15 15.04 11.22
CA ALA A 173 9.30 16.02 10.16
C ALA A 173 8.43 15.66 8.95
N ALA A 174 7.88 16.68 8.31
CA ALA A 174 7.23 16.57 7.02
C ALA A 174 7.64 17.72 6.12
N VAL A 175 7.90 17.42 4.86
CA VAL A 175 8.35 18.37 3.85
C VAL A 175 7.33 18.38 2.73
N VAL A 176 6.98 19.59 2.28
CA VAL A 176 6.03 19.83 1.20
C VAL A 176 6.52 20.95 0.28
N GLY A 177 6.03 20.92 -0.96
CA GLY A 177 6.16 22.03 -1.89
C GLY A 177 5.10 23.07 -1.60
N VAL A 178 5.53 24.34 -1.55
CA VAL A 178 4.65 25.52 -1.48
C VAL A 178 4.96 26.45 -2.65
N ALA A 179 3.97 27.24 -3.10
CA ALA A 179 4.13 28.10 -4.26
C ALA A 179 5.24 29.15 -4.06
N ASP A 180 6.10 29.32 -5.06
CA ASP A 180 7.15 30.34 -5.11
C ASP A 180 7.03 31.10 -6.45
N ALA A 181 6.91 32.43 -6.37
CA ALA A 181 6.62 33.27 -7.53
C ALA A 181 7.69 33.22 -8.64
N LEU A 182 8.93 32.85 -8.30
CA LEU A 182 10.06 32.81 -9.23
C LEU A 182 10.41 31.38 -9.67
N ARG A 183 10.22 30.41 -8.77
CA ARG A 183 10.69 29.03 -8.96
C ARG A 183 9.58 28.02 -9.22
N GLY A 184 8.32 28.44 -9.22
CA GLY A 184 7.15 27.57 -9.26
C GLY A 184 6.83 27.05 -7.87
N GLU A 185 7.71 26.21 -7.32
CA GLU A 185 7.63 25.75 -5.93
C GLU A 185 8.92 26.02 -5.15
N THR A 186 8.81 26.05 -3.82
CA THR A 186 9.92 25.95 -2.89
C THR A 186 9.61 24.96 -1.77
N VAL A 187 10.66 24.56 -1.05
CA VAL A 187 10.59 23.55 0.01
C VAL A 187 10.19 24.23 1.32
N LYS A 188 9.12 23.73 1.95
CA LYS A 188 8.74 24.08 3.33
C LYS A 188 8.78 22.83 4.21
N ALA A 189 9.39 22.94 5.38
CA ALA A 189 9.46 21.88 6.37
C ALA A 189 8.56 22.19 7.58
N PHE A 190 7.83 21.19 8.03
CA PHE A 190 7.04 21.19 9.26
C PHE A 190 7.68 20.23 10.24
N ILE A 191 7.95 20.70 11.46
CA ILE A 191 8.74 19.96 12.44
C ILE A 191 8.03 19.92 13.79
N ALA A 192 7.93 18.73 14.36
CA ALA A 192 7.67 18.53 15.78
C ALA A 192 8.99 18.17 16.48
N LEU A 193 9.33 18.91 17.52
CA LEU A 193 10.52 18.67 18.32
C LEU A 193 10.26 17.62 19.40
N LYS A 194 11.33 17.03 19.93
CA LYS A 194 11.26 16.20 21.14
C LYS A 194 10.84 17.05 22.33
N GLU A 195 10.20 16.42 23.30
CA GLU A 195 9.72 17.10 24.50
C GLU A 195 10.86 17.82 25.23
N GLY A 196 10.65 19.10 25.55
CA GLY A 196 11.64 19.96 26.22
C GLY A 196 12.73 20.54 25.33
N GLU A 197 12.80 20.15 24.06
CA GLU A 197 13.80 20.68 23.11
C GLU A 197 13.31 21.96 22.43
N THR A 198 14.28 22.80 22.03
CA THR A 198 14.03 23.99 21.21
C THR A 198 15.03 24.08 20.07
N ALA A 199 14.57 24.52 18.91
CA ALA A 199 15.41 24.73 17.74
C ALA A 199 14.94 25.98 17.00
N THR A 200 15.88 26.62 16.28
CA THR A 200 15.53 27.72 15.38
C THR A 200 15.45 27.24 13.94
N GLU A 201 14.70 27.95 13.10
CA GLU A 201 14.66 27.70 11.65
C GLU A 201 16.08 27.70 11.05
N ARG A 202 16.92 28.67 11.45
CA ARG A 202 18.30 28.78 10.98
C ARG A 202 19.16 27.58 11.35
N GLU A 203 18.96 27.00 12.53
CA GLU A 203 19.64 25.78 12.99
C GLU A 203 19.29 24.59 12.09
N ILE A 204 17.99 24.38 11.83
CA ILE A 204 17.51 23.29 10.96
C ILE A 204 18.02 23.46 9.53
N ILE A 205 17.91 24.67 8.96
CA ILE A 205 18.39 24.94 7.59
C ILE A 205 19.90 24.72 7.50
N LYS A 206 20.68 25.19 8.48
CA LYS A 206 22.13 24.96 8.53
C LYS A 206 22.46 23.47 8.62
N TYR A 207 21.72 22.71 9.41
CA TYR A 207 21.90 21.26 9.49
C TYR A 207 21.63 20.56 8.15
N CYS A 208 20.60 21.01 7.42
CA CYS A 208 20.31 20.53 6.08
C CYS A 208 21.42 20.90 5.08
N GLN A 209 21.98 22.11 5.17
CA GLN A 209 23.06 22.61 4.31
C GLN A 209 24.32 21.74 4.33
N GLU A 210 24.62 21.12 5.48
CA GLU A 210 25.79 20.25 5.61
C GLU A 210 25.64 18.92 4.84
N LYS A 211 24.42 18.56 4.42
CA LYS A 211 24.08 17.23 3.88
C LYS A 211 23.34 17.26 2.55
N LEU A 212 22.72 18.38 2.20
CA LEU A 212 21.84 18.53 1.04
C LEU A 212 22.34 19.64 0.11
N ALA A 213 22.11 19.47 -1.19
CA ALA A 213 22.36 20.52 -2.17
C ALA A 213 21.46 21.74 -1.94
N ASN A 214 21.96 22.93 -2.27
CA ASN A 214 21.29 24.21 -2.00
C ASN A 214 19.84 24.30 -2.47
N TYR A 215 19.48 23.69 -3.60
CA TYR A 215 18.13 23.74 -4.14
C TYR A 215 17.12 22.82 -3.42
N LYS A 216 17.58 21.91 -2.56
CA LYS A 216 16.75 21.02 -1.74
C LYS A 216 16.49 21.59 -0.34
N LEU A 217 17.16 22.67 0.04
CA LEU A 217 17.05 23.22 1.38
C LEU A 217 15.65 23.79 1.61
N PRO A 218 15.05 23.55 2.79
CA PRO A 218 13.86 24.28 3.21
C PRO A 218 14.14 25.79 3.17
N LYS A 219 13.26 26.55 2.51
CA LYS A 219 13.25 28.01 2.60
C LYS A 219 12.46 28.52 3.80
N GLU A 220 11.53 27.69 4.27
CA GLU A 220 10.71 27.97 5.43
C GLU A 220 10.64 26.73 6.33
N VAL A 221 10.81 26.94 7.63
CA VAL A 221 10.61 25.92 8.67
C VAL A 221 9.53 26.36 9.64
N GLN A 222 8.48 25.57 9.76
CA GLN A 222 7.38 25.80 10.70
C GLN A 222 7.40 24.74 11.80
N PHE A 223 7.45 25.18 13.06
CA PHE A 223 7.34 24.28 14.21
C PHE A 223 5.89 24.05 14.61
N MET A 224 5.57 22.84 15.03
CA MET A 224 4.24 22.42 15.48
C MET A 224 4.35 21.49 16.69
N ASP A 225 3.35 21.48 17.58
CA ASP A 225 3.32 20.54 18.70
C ASP A 225 3.20 19.08 18.23
N ALA A 226 2.42 18.85 17.17
CA ALA A 226 2.28 17.56 16.52
C ALA A 226 1.90 17.72 15.04
N LEU A 227 2.40 16.82 14.19
CA LEU A 227 2.02 16.79 12.79
C LEU A 227 0.65 16.11 12.60
N PRO A 228 -0.19 16.55 11.64
CA PRO A 228 -1.48 15.93 11.38
C PRO A 228 -1.28 14.48 10.91
N LYS A 229 -2.08 13.55 11.45
CA LYS A 229 -1.97 12.11 11.16
C LYS A 229 -3.27 11.54 10.61
N THR A 230 -3.14 10.49 9.81
CA THR A 230 -4.27 9.63 9.41
C THR A 230 -4.75 8.79 10.59
N SER A 231 -5.89 8.11 10.43
CA SER A 231 -6.37 7.09 11.37
C SER A 231 -5.40 5.92 11.59
N THR A 232 -4.40 5.76 10.73
CA THR A 232 -3.33 4.75 10.82
C THR A 232 -2.01 5.29 11.37
N GLY A 233 -2.00 6.55 11.85
CA GLY A 233 -0.82 7.18 12.45
C GLY A 233 0.22 7.73 11.47
N LYS A 234 -0.04 7.70 10.16
CA LYS A 234 0.88 8.26 9.14
C LYS A 234 0.68 9.78 9.03
N ILE A 235 1.77 10.53 8.84
CA ILE A 235 1.68 11.97 8.62
C ILE A 235 0.86 12.28 7.36
N LEU A 236 -0.11 13.18 7.49
CA LEU A 236 -1.05 13.57 6.45
C LEU A 236 -0.59 14.87 5.77
N LYS A 237 0.41 14.77 4.88
CA LYS A 237 1.04 15.92 4.20
C LYS A 237 0.08 16.86 3.47
N ARG A 238 -1.05 16.36 2.96
CA ARG A 238 -2.06 17.20 2.28
C ARG A 238 -2.64 18.29 3.20
N ALA A 239 -2.76 18.01 4.50
CA ALA A 239 -3.28 18.98 5.47
C ALA A 239 -2.26 20.06 5.85
N LEU A 240 -1.00 19.92 5.39
CA LEU A 240 0.07 20.90 5.58
C LEU A 240 0.26 21.81 4.36
N LYS A 241 -0.44 21.52 3.26
CA LYS A 241 -0.43 22.34 2.02
C LYS A 241 -1.59 23.34 1.97
N GLU A 242 -2.54 23.23 2.89
CA GLU A 242 -3.70 24.12 3.07
C GLU A 242 -3.34 25.25 4.06
#